data_AF-A0A355S6F4-F1
#
_entry.id   AF-A0A355S6F4-F1
#
_cell.length_a   1.000
_cell.length_b   1.000
_cell.length_c   1.000
_cell.angle_alpha   90.00
_cell.angle_beta   90.00
_cell.angle_gamma   90.00
#
_symmetry.space_group_name_H-M   'P 1'
#
loop_
_entity.id
_entity.type
_entity.pdbx_description
1 polymer ?
#
loop_
_entity_poly.entity_id
_entity_poly.type
_entity_poly.pdbx_seq_one_letter_code
_entity_poly.pdbx_strand_id
1 'polypeptide(L)'
;KKRRVVKFKKGKKPHFKEDAGVLGFAGVSNQFFATIISPENPYDAWVWGDRRAVQLPGIAGGGSGESIRLGMSLPEKKLTPGGDNKEALTFDVYIGPKNSRLLGQTGEKHDRDYAKVMNYGLFSPISKFLNWLLNGLFSKIFSKVSDSWGWGFSIVVLTIIIRGAMWPLQNKSTRAMKRMSKLQPEIKELREKYADDPNRQNQEMMKMYRDYGINPLGGCLPLLVQIPIFFGFYIMLQYAVELRQQPFLWVEDLALPDTVATLPFAIPFLGEGVNLLPIVMAVTMVLQMALTPKTGDKMQRRLFMMMPVIFFFFCYNFASALALYWTTSNIFAIVQMLITRRLPDPELKKKRGAAKKGFFQKLQERAEEAQKTQKAMRSRQMGGQGPKKPKKRGPRTGG
;
A
#
# COMPACT_ATOMS: atom_id res chain seq x y z
N LYS A 1 4.26 -21.23 -16.38
CA LYS A 1 5.11 -20.14 -15.80
C LYS A 1 4.51 -18.73 -15.93
N LYS A 2 3.64 -18.41 -16.91
CA LYS A 2 2.96 -17.09 -17.01
C LYS A 2 1.60 -17.13 -16.30
N ARG A 3 1.33 -16.14 -15.45
CA ARG A 3 0.02 -15.94 -14.80
C ARG A 3 -0.65 -14.73 -15.45
N ARG A 4 -1.90 -14.87 -15.89
CA ARG A 4 -2.71 -13.77 -16.41
C ARG A 4 -3.88 -13.53 -15.45
N VAL A 5 -4.18 -12.26 -15.17
CA VAL A 5 -5.29 -11.86 -14.30
C VAL A 5 -6.06 -10.76 -15.00
N VAL A 6 -7.35 -11.01 -15.27
CA VAL A 6 -8.26 -10.01 -15.83
C VAL A 6 -9.16 -9.51 -14.71
N LYS A 7 -9.15 -8.19 -14.47
CA LYS A 7 -10.05 -7.54 -13.50
C LYS A 7 -11.23 -6.93 -14.24
N PHE A 8 -12.43 -7.46 -14.00
CA PHE A 8 -13.66 -6.85 -14.47
C PHE A 8 -13.99 -5.61 -13.61
N LYS A 9 -14.11 -4.44 -14.23
CA LYS A 9 -14.52 -3.18 -13.58
C LYS A 9 -15.88 -2.74 -14.09
N LYS A 10 -16.67 -2.08 -13.24
CA LYS A 10 -18.01 -1.57 -13.64
C LYS A 10 -17.82 -0.60 -14.82
N GLY A 11 -18.48 -0.88 -15.94
CA GLY A 11 -18.41 -0.09 -17.18
C GLY A 11 -17.20 -0.33 -18.11
N LYS A 12 -16.30 -1.30 -17.85
CA LYS A 12 -15.16 -1.59 -18.77
C LYS A 12 -14.95 -3.09 -18.98
N LYS A 13 -14.82 -3.50 -20.25
CA LYS A 13 -14.56 -4.87 -20.74
C LYS A 13 -15.58 -5.91 -20.23
N PRO A 14 -16.79 -5.98 -20.81
CA PRO A 14 -17.82 -6.93 -20.38
C PRO A 14 -17.47 -8.40 -20.72
N HIS A 15 -16.56 -8.61 -21.68
CA HIS A 15 -16.16 -9.92 -22.17
C HIS A 15 -14.67 -9.91 -22.58
N PHE A 16 -13.98 -11.03 -22.41
CA PHE A 16 -12.69 -11.31 -23.05
C PHE A 16 -12.64 -12.76 -23.51
N LYS A 17 -11.86 -13.00 -24.57
CA LYS A 17 -11.46 -14.32 -25.06
C LYS A 17 -9.99 -14.24 -25.43
N GLU A 18 -9.18 -15.13 -24.87
CA GLU A 18 -7.74 -15.17 -25.09
C GLU A 18 -7.25 -16.61 -25.18
N ASP A 19 -6.22 -16.82 -25.99
CA ASP A 19 -5.45 -18.05 -25.97
C ASP A 19 -4.57 -18.08 -24.70
N ALA A 20 -4.77 -19.10 -23.87
CA ALA A 20 -4.02 -19.29 -22.63
C ALA A 20 -2.72 -20.08 -22.86
N GLY A 21 -2.56 -20.72 -24.03
CA GLY A 21 -1.58 -21.79 -24.25
C GLY A 21 -1.81 -22.95 -23.28
N VAL A 22 -0.73 -23.59 -22.86
CA VAL A 22 -0.77 -24.71 -21.90
C VAL A 22 -1.39 -24.28 -20.57
N LEU A 23 -2.64 -24.67 -20.36
CA LEU A 23 -3.46 -24.28 -19.22
C LEU A 23 -3.25 -25.25 -18.05
N GLY A 24 -2.67 -24.73 -16.96
CA GLY A 24 -2.54 -25.50 -15.71
C GLY A 24 -3.78 -25.42 -14.81
N PHE A 25 -4.39 -24.23 -14.72
CA PHE A 25 -5.68 -24.02 -14.05
C PHE A 25 -6.29 -22.69 -14.50
N ALA A 26 -7.60 -22.57 -14.41
CA ALA A 26 -8.33 -21.33 -14.61
C ALA A 26 -9.41 -21.19 -13.54
N GLY A 27 -9.78 -19.96 -13.19
CA GLY A 27 -10.80 -19.77 -12.17
C GLY A 27 -11.30 -18.35 -12.05
N VAL A 28 -12.42 -18.21 -11.36
CA VAL A 28 -12.99 -16.94 -10.94
C VAL A 28 -12.79 -16.77 -9.45
N SER A 29 -12.59 -15.54 -9.00
CA SER A 29 -12.49 -15.26 -7.58
C SER A 29 -13.08 -13.89 -7.26
N ASN A 30 -13.61 -13.77 -6.05
CA ASN A 30 -13.98 -12.50 -5.46
C ASN A 30 -13.02 -12.18 -4.29
N GLN A 31 -13.45 -11.33 -3.37
CA GLN A 31 -12.65 -10.96 -2.20
C GLN A 31 -12.32 -12.19 -1.33
N PHE A 32 -13.30 -13.04 -1.01
CA PHE A 32 -13.17 -14.10 -0.01
C PHE A 32 -13.24 -15.52 -0.56
N PHE A 33 -13.71 -15.73 -1.79
CA PHE A 33 -13.97 -17.04 -2.37
C PHE A 33 -13.34 -17.18 -3.75
N ALA A 34 -13.03 -18.42 -4.12
CA ALA A 34 -12.52 -18.78 -5.42
C ALA A 34 -13.18 -20.07 -5.92
N THR A 35 -13.41 -20.09 -7.22
CA THR A 35 -13.76 -21.29 -7.98
C THR A 35 -12.63 -21.52 -8.97
N ILE A 36 -11.92 -22.64 -8.83
CA ILE A 36 -10.76 -23.00 -9.66
C ILE A 36 -11.08 -24.32 -10.32
N ILE A 37 -10.82 -24.41 -11.62
CA ILE A 37 -10.90 -25.63 -12.41
C ILE A 37 -9.49 -25.91 -12.92
N SER A 38 -8.99 -27.11 -12.68
CA SER A 38 -7.70 -27.56 -13.17
C SER A 38 -7.86 -28.87 -13.93
N PRO A 39 -7.33 -28.98 -15.15
CA PRO A 39 -7.17 -30.29 -15.75
C PRO A 39 -6.05 -31.06 -15.08
N GLU A 40 -6.26 -32.37 -14.96
CA GLU A 40 -5.25 -33.31 -14.47
C GLU A 40 -3.97 -33.19 -15.33
N ASN A 41 -4.16 -33.27 -16.66
CA ASN A 41 -3.11 -33.07 -17.64
C ASN A 41 -3.21 -31.68 -18.30
N PRO A 42 -2.18 -30.80 -18.21
CA PRO A 42 -2.19 -29.51 -18.90
C PRO A 42 -2.32 -29.69 -20.42
N TYR A 43 -3.12 -28.85 -21.05
CA TYR A 43 -3.32 -28.84 -22.50
C TYR A 43 -3.45 -27.40 -23.02
N ASP A 44 -3.27 -27.21 -24.32
CA ASP A 44 -3.49 -25.90 -24.94
C ASP A 44 -4.98 -25.55 -24.97
N ALA A 45 -5.33 -24.47 -24.29
CA ALA A 45 -6.72 -24.06 -24.14
C ALA A 45 -6.89 -22.57 -24.44
N TRP A 46 -8.01 -22.21 -25.05
CA TRP A 46 -8.49 -20.83 -25.02
C TRP A 46 -9.45 -20.64 -23.85
N VAL A 47 -9.38 -19.47 -23.22
CA VAL A 47 -10.22 -19.10 -22.10
C VAL A 47 -11.05 -17.88 -22.46
N TRP A 48 -12.26 -17.83 -21.94
CA TRP A 48 -13.13 -16.66 -22.04
C TRP A 48 -13.69 -16.33 -20.67
N GLY A 49 -14.02 -15.06 -20.46
CA GLY A 49 -14.74 -14.65 -19.27
C GLY A 49 -15.63 -13.46 -19.56
N ASP A 50 -16.72 -13.38 -18.82
CA ASP A 50 -17.66 -12.27 -18.93
C ASP A 50 -18.24 -11.88 -17.58
N ARG A 51 -18.84 -10.69 -17.55
CA ARG A 51 -19.60 -10.18 -16.41
C ARG A 51 -21.06 -10.06 -16.80
N ARG A 52 -21.95 -10.66 -16.02
CA ARG A 52 -23.40 -10.64 -16.26
C ARG A 52 -24.15 -10.26 -15.00
N ALA A 53 -25.19 -9.43 -15.14
CA ALA A 53 -26.15 -9.20 -14.07
C ALA A 53 -26.93 -10.50 -13.81
N VAL A 54 -27.09 -10.88 -12.55
CA VAL A 54 -27.83 -12.08 -12.14
C VAL A 54 -28.82 -11.72 -11.04
N GLN A 55 -30.01 -12.31 -11.07
CA GLN A 55 -30.91 -12.24 -9.93
C GLN A 55 -30.41 -13.22 -8.88
N LEU A 56 -30.16 -12.74 -7.67
CA LEU A 56 -29.74 -13.59 -6.57
C LEU A 56 -30.94 -14.37 -6.05
N PRO A 57 -30.79 -15.68 -5.77
CA PRO A 57 -31.87 -16.46 -5.17
C PRO A 57 -32.19 -15.91 -3.77
N GLY A 58 -33.43 -16.09 -3.31
CA GLY A 58 -33.90 -15.54 -2.02
C GLY A 58 -33.02 -15.94 -0.82
N ILE A 59 -32.45 -17.14 -0.85
CA ILE A 59 -31.48 -17.64 0.15
C ILE A 59 -30.20 -16.80 0.26
N ALA A 60 -29.87 -16.02 -0.77
CA ALA A 60 -28.72 -15.12 -0.82
C ALA A 60 -29.10 -13.66 -0.54
N GLY A 61 -30.30 -13.40 0.02
CA GLY A 61 -30.81 -12.06 0.33
C GLY A 61 -31.63 -11.42 -0.78
N GLY A 62 -31.86 -12.12 -1.90
CA GLY A 62 -32.61 -11.59 -3.05
C GLY A 62 -31.92 -10.41 -3.76
N GLY A 63 -32.61 -9.82 -4.74
CA GLY A 63 -32.14 -8.65 -5.49
C GLY A 63 -31.27 -8.96 -6.72
N SER A 64 -30.66 -7.92 -7.29
CA SER A 64 -29.79 -8.01 -8.47
C SER A 64 -28.31 -7.95 -8.05
N GLY A 65 -27.53 -8.95 -8.43
CA GLY A 65 -26.08 -8.99 -8.28
C GLY A 65 -25.35 -9.04 -9.61
N GLU A 66 -24.04 -9.16 -9.55
CA GLU A 66 -23.20 -9.38 -10.73
C GLU A 66 -22.43 -10.69 -10.57
N SER A 67 -22.48 -11.53 -11.60
CA SER A 67 -21.72 -12.75 -11.72
C SER A 67 -20.55 -12.55 -12.67
N ILE A 68 -19.40 -13.11 -12.29
CA ILE A 68 -18.24 -13.24 -13.16
C ILE A 68 -18.16 -14.69 -13.57
N ARG A 69 -18.22 -14.95 -14.89
CA ARG A 69 -18.09 -16.30 -15.44
C ARG A 69 -16.77 -16.44 -16.15
N LEU A 70 -16.30 -17.67 -16.17
CA LEU A 70 -15.13 -18.09 -16.93
C LEU A 70 -15.45 -19.43 -17.56
N GLY A 71 -15.05 -19.60 -18.82
CA GLY A 71 -15.01 -20.90 -19.46
C GLY A 71 -13.64 -21.15 -20.08
N MET A 72 -13.32 -22.43 -20.22
CA MET A 72 -12.14 -22.92 -20.94
C MET A 72 -12.60 -23.88 -22.03
N SER A 73 -11.86 -23.92 -23.13
CA SER A 73 -12.06 -24.93 -24.17
C SER A 73 -11.69 -26.31 -23.67
N LEU A 74 -12.37 -27.35 -24.13
CA LEU A 74 -11.91 -28.73 -23.93
C LEU A 74 -10.80 -29.07 -24.95
N PRO A 75 -9.89 -30.01 -24.62
CA PRO A 75 -8.90 -30.47 -25.58
C PRO A 75 -9.56 -31.14 -26.78
N GLU A 76 -9.07 -30.85 -27.98
CA GLU A 76 -9.54 -31.51 -29.19
C GLU A 76 -9.03 -32.95 -29.24
N LYS A 77 -9.96 -33.91 -29.22
CA LYS A 77 -9.69 -35.34 -29.33
C LYS A 77 -10.48 -35.92 -30.50
N LYS A 78 -9.80 -36.62 -31.41
CA LYS A 78 -10.45 -37.34 -32.51
C LYS A 78 -10.80 -38.74 -32.05
N LEU A 79 -12.08 -39.07 -32.08
CA LEU A 79 -12.59 -40.40 -31.77
C LEU A 79 -12.88 -41.15 -33.07
N THR A 80 -12.44 -42.41 -33.14
CA THR A 80 -12.70 -43.31 -34.27
C THR A 80 -13.93 -44.16 -33.96
N PRO A 81 -14.98 -44.18 -34.81
CA PRO A 81 -16.14 -45.05 -34.63
C PRO A 81 -15.74 -46.53 -34.52
N GLY A 82 -16.18 -47.23 -33.48
CA GLY A 82 -15.92 -48.66 -33.28
C GLY A 82 -14.49 -49.04 -32.85
N GLY A 83 -13.61 -48.06 -32.60
CA GLY A 83 -12.27 -48.32 -32.05
C GLY A 83 -12.26 -48.40 -30.52
N ASP A 84 -11.25 -49.07 -29.95
CA ASP A 84 -11.02 -49.16 -28.49
C ASP A 84 -10.53 -47.83 -27.85
N ASN A 85 -10.49 -46.75 -28.65
CA ASN A 85 -10.05 -45.42 -28.23
C ASN A 85 -11.10 -44.77 -27.31
N LYS A 86 -11.06 -45.10 -26.02
CA LYS A 86 -11.81 -44.45 -24.95
C LYS A 86 -10.98 -43.29 -24.39
N GLU A 87 -11.51 -42.07 -24.50
CA GLU A 87 -10.89 -40.87 -23.93
C GLU A 87 -11.73 -40.38 -22.75
N ALA A 88 -11.08 -40.20 -21.60
CA ALA A 88 -11.68 -39.61 -20.42
C ALA A 88 -10.94 -38.31 -20.09
N LEU A 89 -11.71 -37.23 -19.85
CA LEU A 89 -11.17 -35.95 -19.46
C LEU A 89 -11.49 -35.68 -17.99
N THR A 90 -10.46 -35.66 -17.16
CA THR A 90 -10.57 -35.41 -15.72
C THR A 90 -10.24 -33.97 -15.40
N PHE A 91 -11.11 -33.34 -14.59
CA PHE A 91 -10.92 -32.00 -14.08
C PHE A 91 -11.19 -31.96 -12.59
N ASP A 92 -10.29 -31.34 -11.84
CA ASP A 92 -10.50 -31.04 -10.44
C ASP A 92 -11.13 -29.65 -10.29
N VAL A 93 -12.14 -29.56 -9.43
CA VAL A 93 -12.84 -28.30 -9.16
C VAL A 93 -12.71 -27.96 -7.69
N TYR A 94 -12.03 -26.86 -7.41
CA TYR A 94 -12.00 -26.25 -6.08
C TYR A 94 -13.08 -25.17 -5.99
N ILE A 95 -13.98 -25.29 -5.03
CA ILE A 95 -14.98 -24.27 -4.71
C ILE A 95 -14.88 -24.00 -3.21
N GLY A 96 -14.38 -22.83 -2.83
CA GLY A 96 -14.14 -22.59 -1.41
C GLY A 96 -13.56 -21.23 -1.06
N PRO A 97 -13.30 -21.03 0.25
CA PRO A 97 -12.75 -19.78 0.77
C PRO A 97 -11.29 -19.60 0.34
N LYS A 98 -10.89 -18.35 0.12
CA LYS A 98 -9.52 -17.95 -0.21
C LYS A 98 -8.62 -18.01 1.01
N ASN A 99 -8.44 -19.20 1.57
CA ASN A 99 -7.52 -19.47 2.66
C ASN A 99 -6.17 -19.89 2.07
N SER A 100 -5.10 -19.19 2.46
CA SER A 100 -3.77 -19.42 1.87
C SER A 100 -3.22 -20.83 2.15
N ARG A 101 -3.55 -21.42 3.31
CA ARG A 101 -3.08 -22.76 3.69
C ARG A 101 -3.84 -23.83 2.93
N LEU A 102 -5.17 -23.70 2.85
CA LEU A 102 -6.02 -24.64 2.10
C LEU A 102 -5.67 -24.64 0.62
N LEU A 103 -5.57 -23.46 -0.01
CA LEU A 103 -5.18 -23.34 -1.41
C LEU A 103 -3.77 -23.89 -1.68
N GLY A 104 -2.82 -23.67 -0.76
CA GLY A 104 -1.48 -24.24 -0.87
C GLY A 104 -1.51 -25.78 -0.87
N GLN A 105 -2.18 -26.37 0.11
CA GLN A 105 -2.28 -27.83 0.24
C GLN A 105 -3.06 -28.48 -0.91
N THR A 106 -4.18 -27.89 -1.33
CA THR A 106 -4.94 -28.41 -2.48
C THR A 106 -4.12 -28.25 -3.76
N GLY A 107 -3.48 -27.11 -3.97
CA GLY A 107 -2.63 -26.90 -5.15
C GLY A 107 -1.49 -27.92 -5.23
N GLU A 108 -0.74 -28.12 -4.15
CA GLU A 108 0.39 -29.07 -4.09
C GLU A 108 -0.04 -30.49 -4.42
N LYS A 109 -1.21 -30.94 -3.95
CA LYS A 109 -1.77 -32.27 -4.27
C LYS A 109 -1.97 -32.49 -5.78
N HIS A 110 -2.23 -31.43 -6.54
CA HIS A 110 -2.45 -31.48 -7.98
C HIS A 110 -1.26 -30.96 -8.79
N ASP A 111 -0.08 -30.76 -8.16
CA ASP A 111 1.10 -30.13 -8.77
C ASP A 111 0.77 -28.76 -9.43
N ARG A 112 -0.01 -27.95 -8.70
CA ARG A 112 -0.45 -26.59 -9.09
C ARG A 112 -0.21 -25.61 -7.94
N ASP A 113 -0.10 -24.32 -8.29
CA ASP A 113 0.05 -23.24 -7.29
C ASP A 113 -1.23 -22.40 -7.21
N TYR A 114 -2.24 -22.92 -6.51
CA TYR A 114 -3.50 -22.20 -6.27
C TYR A 114 -3.33 -21.00 -5.33
N ALA A 115 -2.27 -20.95 -4.53
CA ALA A 115 -1.99 -19.79 -3.68
C ALA A 115 -1.79 -18.50 -4.50
N LYS A 116 -1.47 -18.60 -5.80
CA LYS A 116 -1.48 -17.47 -6.73
C LYS A 116 -2.84 -16.77 -6.84
N VAL A 117 -3.96 -17.43 -6.54
CA VAL A 117 -5.31 -16.82 -6.59
C VAL A 117 -5.47 -15.69 -5.57
N MET A 118 -4.69 -15.68 -4.48
CA MET A 118 -4.70 -14.62 -3.46
C MET A 118 -4.31 -13.24 -4.02
N ASN A 119 -3.69 -13.19 -5.21
CA ASN A 119 -3.39 -11.96 -5.95
C ASN A 119 -2.77 -10.81 -5.14
N TYR A 120 -1.75 -11.10 -4.34
CA TYR A 120 -1.07 -10.11 -3.50
C TYR A 120 -0.22 -9.06 -4.25
N GLY A 121 -0.14 -9.12 -5.58
CA GLY A 121 0.58 -8.16 -6.42
C GLY A 121 2.08 -8.08 -6.10
N LEU A 122 2.66 -6.87 -6.23
CA LEU A 122 4.07 -6.60 -5.98
C LEU A 122 4.50 -6.91 -4.54
N PHE A 123 3.59 -6.75 -3.58
CA PHE A 123 3.85 -6.98 -2.15
C PHE A 123 3.60 -8.42 -1.71
N SER A 124 3.57 -9.38 -2.65
CA SER A 124 3.29 -10.79 -2.34
C SER A 124 4.22 -11.41 -1.30
N PRO A 125 5.55 -11.19 -1.28
CA PRO A 125 6.41 -11.79 -0.27
C PRO A 125 6.04 -11.31 1.13
N ILE A 126 5.83 -10.01 1.28
CA ILE A 126 5.47 -9.36 2.54
C ILE A 126 4.09 -9.85 3.01
N SER A 127 3.09 -9.84 2.11
CA SER A 127 1.72 -10.24 2.45
C SER A 127 1.64 -11.71 2.87
N LYS A 128 2.35 -12.61 2.18
CA LYS A 128 2.45 -14.03 2.56
C LYS A 128 3.10 -14.23 3.92
N PHE A 129 4.20 -13.52 4.17
CA PHE A 129 4.90 -13.59 5.46
C PHE A 129 4.02 -13.10 6.60
N LEU A 130 3.34 -11.95 6.43
CA LEU A 130 2.42 -11.41 7.43
C LEU A 130 1.22 -12.33 7.65
N ASN A 131 0.67 -12.93 6.59
CA ASN A 131 -0.45 -13.88 6.71
C ASN A 131 -0.04 -15.15 7.47
N TRP A 132 1.15 -15.68 7.18
CA TRP A 132 1.72 -16.81 7.90
C TRP A 132 1.93 -16.48 9.38
N LEU A 133 2.47 -15.30 9.68
CA LEU A 133 2.70 -14.85 11.05
C LEU A 133 1.38 -14.64 11.79
N LEU A 134 0.39 -14.01 11.17
CA LEU A 134 -0.95 -13.80 11.74
C LEU A 134 -1.63 -15.13 12.09
N ASN A 135 -1.70 -16.06 11.13
CA ASN A 135 -2.27 -17.39 11.33
C ASN A 135 -1.50 -18.19 12.40
N GLY A 136 -0.16 -18.05 12.43
CA GLY A 136 0.68 -18.68 13.44
C GLY A 136 0.40 -18.15 14.85
N LEU A 137 0.30 -16.82 15.01
CA LEU A 137 -0.06 -16.17 16.29
C LEU A 137 -1.43 -16.64 16.77
N PHE A 138 -2.43 -16.66 15.87
CA PHE A 138 -3.75 -17.16 16.20
C PHE A 138 -3.70 -18.62 16.66
N SER A 139 -3.17 -19.53 15.83
CA SER A 139 -3.19 -20.97 16.09
C SER A 139 -2.37 -21.45 17.30
N LYS A 140 -1.30 -20.72 17.67
CA LYS A 140 -0.37 -21.15 18.73
C LYS A 140 -0.63 -20.47 20.04
N ILE A 141 -1.04 -19.21 20.01
CA ILE A 141 -1.15 -18.35 21.20
C ILE A 141 -2.62 -18.08 21.50
N PHE A 142 -3.36 -17.53 20.55
CA PHE A 142 -4.66 -16.94 20.85
C PHE A 142 -5.84 -17.91 20.75
N SER A 143 -5.71 -19.00 19.98
CA SER A 143 -6.74 -20.04 19.88
C SER A 143 -7.00 -20.79 21.19
N LYS A 144 -6.13 -20.63 22.18
CA LYS A 144 -6.30 -21.23 23.53
C LYS A 144 -6.65 -20.19 24.60
N VAL A 145 -6.48 -18.91 24.30
CA VAL A 145 -6.60 -17.81 25.28
C VAL A 145 -7.95 -17.12 25.17
N SER A 146 -8.51 -17.00 23.96
CA SER A 146 -9.82 -16.38 23.75
C SER A 146 -10.46 -16.94 22.49
N ASP A 147 -11.57 -17.67 22.68
CA ASP A 147 -12.37 -18.21 21.56
C ASP A 147 -13.01 -17.09 20.73
N SER A 148 -13.39 -15.98 21.37
CA SER A 148 -14.11 -14.89 20.70
C SER A 148 -13.21 -13.80 20.12
N TRP A 149 -12.11 -13.44 20.76
CA TRP A 149 -11.29 -12.26 20.37
C TRP A 149 -9.90 -12.61 19.84
N GLY A 150 -9.62 -13.89 19.61
CA GLY A 150 -8.27 -14.35 19.27
C GLY A 150 -7.69 -13.70 18.00
N TRP A 151 -8.51 -13.44 16.98
CA TRP A 151 -8.06 -12.78 15.76
C TRP A 151 -7.70 -11.31 15.95
N GLY A 152 -8.49 -10.56 16.74
CA GLY A 152 -8.17 -9.18 17.05
C GLY A 152 -6.90 -9.05 17.87
N PHE A 153 -6.70 -9.92 18.88
CA PHE A 153 -5.42 -9.98 19.61
C PHE A 153 -4.24 -10.36 18.71
N SER A 154 -4.45 -11.26 17.75
CA SER A 154 -3.42 -11.64 16.78
C SER A 154 -2.99 -10.43 15.93
N ILE A 155 -3.93 -9.58 15.50
CA ILE A 155 -3.64 -8.32 14.79
C ILE A 155 -2.85 -7.36 15.69
N VAL A 156 -3.28 -7.18 16.95
CA VAL A 156 -2.62 -6.31 17.93
C VAL A 156 -1.17 -6.74 18.15
N VAL A 157 -0.94 -8.02 18.45
CA VAL A 157 0.40 -8.55 18.71
C VAL A 157 1.26 -8.55 17.45
N LEU A 158 0.71 -8.88 16.29
CA LEU A 158 1.42 -8.75 15.02
C LEU A 158 1.91 -7.30 14.81
N THR A 159 1.05 -6.33 15.11
CA THR A 159 1.39 -4.90 15.02
C THR A 159 2.52 -4.53 15.97
N ILE A 160 2.47 -5.02 17.21
CA ILE A 160 3.52 -4.81 18.23
C ILE A 160 4.85 -5.43 17.78
N ILE A 161 4.85 -6.64 17.21
CA ILE A 161 6.05 -7.30 16.71
C ILE A 161 6.69 -6.48 15.58
N ILE A 162 5.88 -6.04 14.60
CA ILE A 162 6.36 -5.22 13.49
C ILE A 162 6.95 -3.91 14.02
N ARG A 163 6.23 -3.22 14.91
CA ARG A 163 6.67 -1.95 15.50
C ARG A 163 7.91 -2.12 16.37
N GLY A 164 8.02 -3.21 17.12
CA GLY A 164 9.17 -3.60 17.92
C GLY A 164 10.41 -3.85 17.05
N ALA A 165 10.27 -4.60 15.95
CA ALA A 165 11.35 -4.81 14.99
C ALA A 165 11.82 -3.49 14.34
N MET A 166 10.90 -2.54 14.13
CA MET A 166 11.23 -1.20 13.60
C MET A 166 11.72 -0.21 14.66
N TRP A 167 11.64 -0.53 15.95
CA TRP A 167 12.06 0.33 17.06
C TRP A 167 13.46 0.92 16.90
N PRO A 168 14.54 0.15 16.60
CA PRO A 168 15.88 0.72 16.46
C PRO A 168 15.97 1.72 15.30
N LEU A 169 15.28 1.45 14.19
CA LEU A 169 15.20 2.37 13.05
C LEU A 169 14.46 3.65 13.42
N GLN A 170 13.31 3.51 14.09
CA GLN A 170 12.49 4.62 14.54
C GLN A 170 13.24 5.49 15.56
N ASN A 171 13.99 4.90 16.49
CA ASN A 171 14.82 5.65 17.44
C ASN A 171 15.90 6.47 16.76
N LYS A 172 16.59 5.91 15.75
CA LYS A 172 17.57 6.65 14.95
C LYS A 172 16.91 7.83 14.22
N SER A 173 15.71 7.61 13.67
CA SER A 173 14.95 8.66 12.98
C SER A 173 14.47 9.76 13.91
N THR A 174 13.92 9.41 15.09
CA THR A 174 13.51 10.37 16.11
C THR A 174 14.69 11.22 16.59
N ARG A 175 15.87 10.62 16.81
CA ARG A 175 17.10 11.37 17.13
C ARG A 175 17.50 12.33 16.02
N ALA A 176 17.41 11.92 14.75
CA ALA A 176 17.68 12.78 13.61
C ALA A 176 16.70 13.96 13.54
N MET A 177 15.41 13.72 13.77
CA MET A 177 14.38 14.76 13.83
C MET A 177 14.60 15.74 14.98
N LYS A 178 14.97 15.27 16.17
CA LYS A 178 15.34 16.14 17.30
C LYS A 178 16.50 17.09 16.95
N ARG A 179 17.57 16.57 16.33
CA ARG A 179 18.71 17.40 15.88
C ARG A 179 18.28 18.45 14.86
N MET A 180 17.46 18.05 13.89
CA MET A 180 16.93 18.96 12.87
C MET A 180 16.02 20.03 13.46
N SER A 181 15.20 19.68 14.47
CA SER A 181 14.36 20.64 15.19
C SER A 181 15.18 21.71 15.90
N LYS A 182 16.33 21.35 16.48
CA LYS A 182 17.25 22.31 17.10
C LYS A 182 17.93 23.25 16.10
N LEU A 183 18.08 22.82 14.84
CA LEU A 183 18.66 23.62 13.75
C LEU A 183 17.66 24.56 13.08
N GLN A 184 16.35 24.42 13.34
CA GLN A 184 15.32 25.28 12.74
C GLN A 184 15.51 26.79 12.91
N PRO A 185 15.92 27.35 14.06
CA PRO A 185 16.14 28.79 14.18
C PRO A 185 17.20 29.27 13.19
N GLU A 186 18.36 28.61 13.16
CA GLU A 186 19.43 28.94 12.23
C GLU A 186 19.02 28.71 10.75
N ILE A 187 18.18 27.70 10.46
CA ILE A 187 17.61 27.52 9.11
C ILE A 187 16.70 28.70 8.75
N LYS A 188 15.90 29.24 9.68
CA LYS A 188 15.04 30.39 9.40
C LYS A 188 15.86 31.64 9.09
N GLU A 189 16.88 31.92 9.89
CA GLU A 189 17.81 33.03 9.64
C GLU A 189 18.48 32.90 8.27
N LEU A 190 18.89 31.68 7.89
CA LEU A 190 19.47 31.43 6.57
C LEU A 190 18.49 31.75 5.44
N ARG A 191 17.20 31.45 5.62
CA ARG A 191 16.17 31.75 4.61
C ARG A 191 15.87 33.23 4.49
N GLU A 192 15.88 33.94 5.61
CA GLU A 192 15.72 35.40 5.60
C GLU A 192 16.92 36.07 4.92
N LYS A 193 18.14 35.58 5.17
CA LYS A 193 19.37 36.11 4.56
C LYS A 193 19.47 35.89 3.05
N TYR A 194 18.89 34.81 2.52
CA TYR A 194 18.97 34.44 1.10
C TYR A 194 17.61 34.36 0.41
N ALA A 195 16.62 35.14 0.86
CA ALA A 195 15.26 35.12 0.33
C ALA A 195 15.20 35.38 -1.18
N ASP A 196 16.11 36.22 -1.70
CA ASP A 196 16.18 36.61 -3.11
C ASP A 196 16.90 35.58 -4.01
N ASP A 197 17.58 34.59 -3.42
CA ASP A 197 18.31 33.55 -4.18
C ASP A 197 17.99 32.14 -3.64
N PRO A 198 16.89 31.52 -4.11
CA PRO A 198 16.49 30.17 -3.71
C PRO A 198 17.54 29.09 -3.97
N ASN A 199 18.40 29.28 -4.99
CA ASN A 199 19.45 28.30 -5.30
C ASN A 199 20.55 28.35 -4.24
N ARG A 200 21.00 29.57 -3.89
CA ARG A 200 22.02 29.77 -2.85
C ARG A 200 21.49 29.38 -1.48
N GLN A 201 20.22 29.68 -1.19
CA GLN A 201 19.53 29.23 0.02
C GLN A 201 19.59 27.70 0.17
N ASN A 202 19.27 26.95 -0.89
CA ASN A 202 19.31 25.49 -0.86
C ASN A 202 20.74 24.94 -0.68
N GLN A 203 21.73 25.56 -1.32
CA GLN A 203 23.13 25.16 -1.18
C GLN A 203 23.67 25.39 0.23
N GLU A 204 23.43 26.56 0.80
CA GLU A 204 23.85 26.87 2.17
C GLU A 204 23.12 26.01 3.20
N MET A 205 21.83 25.72 2.98
CA MET A 205 21.06 24.81 3.84
C MET A 205 21.66 23.39 3.81
N MET A 206 22.10 22.92 2.64
CA MET A 206 22.73 21.60 2.53
C MET A 206 24.15 21.56 3.09
N LYS A 207 24.92 22.65 2.96
CA LYS A 207 26.22 22.81 3.65
C LYS A 207 26.04 22.79 5.16
N MET A 208 25.03 23.49 5.66
CA MET A 208 24.69 23.50 7.07
C MET A 208 24.34 22.10 7.59
N TYR A 209 23.48 21.35 6.89
CA TYR A 209 23.21 19.95 7.25
C TYR A 209 24.48 19.09 7.28
N ARG A 210 25.45 19.35 6.39
CA ARG A 210 26.74 18.66 6.35
C ARG A 210 27.60 19.02 7.56
N ASP A 211 27.71 20.29 7.90
CA ASP A 211 28.48 20.80 9.03
C ASP A 211 28.00 20.21 10.36
N TYR A 212 26.69 20.01 10.51
CA TYR A 212 26.10 19.36 11.68
C TYR A 212 25.95 17.83 11.54
N GLY A 213 26.35 17.25 10.40
CA GLY A 213 26.26 15.81 10.12
C GLY A 213 24.84 15.26 10.16
N ILE A 214 23.85 16.06 9.78
CA ILE A 214 22.42 15.71 9.76
C ILE A 214 22.03 15.22 8.37
N ASN A 215 21.37 14.06 8.30
CA ASN A 215 20.77 13.58 7.07
C ASN A 215 19.28 14.00 7.02
N PRO A 216 18.86 14.85 6.06
CA PRO A 216 17.46 15.29 5.96
C PRO A 216 16.48 14.14 5.75
N LEU A 217 16.90 13.06 5.08
CA LEU A 217 16.08 11.87 4.85
C LEU A 217 16.01 10.93 6.07
N GLY A 218 16.86 11.14 7.08
CA GLY A 218 16.86 10.32 8.29
C GLY A 218 15.54 10.39 9.06
N GLY A 219 14.81 11.50 8.95
CA GLY A 219 13.49 11.69 9.58
C GLY A 219 12.35 10.94 8.88
N CYS A 220 12.42 10.72 7.57
CA CYS A 220 11.39 10.01 6.81
C CYS A 220 11.74 8.55 6.52
N LEU A 221 12.94 8.08 6.89
CA LEU A 221 13.37 6.70 6.66
C LEU A 221 12.40 5.64 7.23
N PRO A 222 11.84 5.79 8.45
CA PRO A 222 10.86 4.83 8.95
C PRO A 222 9.59 4.81 8.09
N LEU A 223 9.15 5.96 7.58
CA LEU A 223 7.97 6.04 6.71
C LEU A 223 8.20 5.26 5.40
N LEU A 224 9.39 5.37 4.81
CA LEU A 224 9.73 4.64 3.59
C LEU A 224 9.71 3.12 3.78
N VAL A 225 10.19 2.63 4.93
CA VAL A 225 10.12 1.20 5.28
C VAL A 225 8.70 0.78 5.66
N GLN A 226 7.94 1.67 6.30
CA GLN A 226 6.56 1.43 6.71
C GLN A 226 5.63 1.26 5.51
N ILE A 227 5.82 2.02 4.42
CA ILE A 227 4.92 2.01 3.25
C ILE A 227 4.76 0.60 2.65
N PRO A 228 5.83 -0.14 2.30
CA PRO A 228 5.71 -1.51 1.79
C PRO A 228 5.07 -2.48 2.79
N ILE A 229 5.40 -2.34 4.09
CA ILE A 229 4.83 -3.18 5.15
C ILE A 229 3.32 -2.93 5.26
N PHE A 230 2.91 -1.65 5.23
CA PHE A 230 1.51 -1.25 5.25
C PHE A 230 0.75 -1.81 4.05
N PHE A 231 1.27 -1.65 2.83
CA PHE A 231 0.60 -2.21 1.65
C PHE A 231 0.52 -3.74 1.71
N GLY A 232 1.57 -4.42 2.17
CA GLY A 232 1.53 -5.87 2.38
C GLY A 232 0.48 -6.29 3.40
N PHE A 233 0.40 -5.57 4.53
CA PHE A 233 -0.58 -5.82 5.58
C PHE A 233 -2.02 -5.53 5.11
N TYR A 234 -2.22 -4.40 4.42
CA TYR A 234 -3.50 -4.01 3.83
C TYR A 234 -4.01 -5.06 2.85
N ILE A 235 -3.18 -5.46 1.90
CA ILE A 235 -3.53 -6.47 0.90
C ILE A 235 -3.83 -7.81 1.59
N MET A 236 -3.03 -8.19 2.59
CA MET A 236 -3.28 -9.39 3.39
C MET A 236 -4.67 -9.34 4.03
N LEU A 237 -5.01 -8.27 4.76
CA LEU A 237 -6.31 -8.13 5.43
C LEU A 237 -7.48 -8.21 4.44
N GLN A 238 -7.34 -7.63 3.24
CA GLN A 238 -8.40 -7.67 2.24
C GLN A 238 -8.78 -9.09 1.79
N TYR A 239 -7.82 -10.02 1.81
CA TYR A 239 -8.02 -11.41 1.38
C TYR A 239 -8.03 -12.41 2.53
N ALA A 240 -7.83 -11.96 3.76
CA ALA A 240 -7.86 -12.82 4.94
C ALA A 240 -9.31 -13.20 5.25
N VAL A 241 -9.79 -14.26 4.60
CA VAL A 241 -11.11 -14.84 4.85
C VAL A 241 -11.28 -15.28 6.30
N GLU A 242 -10.17 -15.55 6.99
CA GLU A 242 -10.13 -15.96 8.39
C GLU A 242 -10.62 -14.86 9.35
N LEU A 243 -10.57 -13.59 8.94
CA LEU A 243 -11.04 -12.45 9.75
C LEU A 243 -12.53 -12.16 9.59
N ARG A 244 -13.19 -12.82 8.64
CA ARG A 244 -14.62 -12.62 8.38
C ARG A 244 -15.44 -13.19 9.53
N GLN A 245 -16.44 -12.43 9.97
CA GLN A 245 -17.33 -12.77 11.10
C GLN A 245 -16.56 -13.03 12.40
N GLN A 246 -15.40 -12.41 12.57
CA GLN A 246 -14.61 -12.52 13.79
C GLN A 246 -14.77 -11.23 14.62
N PRO A 247 -15.30 -11.33 15.85
CA PRO A 247 -15.49 -10.17 16.69
C PRO A 247 -14.22 -9.75 17.42
N PHE A 248 -14.16 -8.48 17.84
CA PHE A 248 -13.12 -7.97 18.73
C PHE A 248 -13.62 -6.76 19.52
N LEU A 249 -13.67 -6.86 20.85
CA LEU A 249 -14.26 -5.83 21.72
C LEU A 249 -15.72 -5.55 21.30
N TRP A 250 -16.02 -4.32 20.85
CA TRP A 250 -17.33 -3.91 20.32
C TRP A 250 -17.48 -4.15 18.81
N VAL A 251 -16.39 -4.51 18.12
CA VAL A 251 -16.40 -4.79 16.68
C VAL A 251 -17.02 -6.17 16.46
N GLU A 252 -18.09 -6.25 15.67
CA GLU A 252 -18.76 -7.53 15.37
C GLU A 252 -18.04 -8.33 14.27
N ASP A 253 -17.47 -7.66 13.28
CA ASP A 253 -16.74 -8.30 12.17
C ASP A 253 -15.48 -7.50 11.80
N LEU A 254 -14.30 -8.10 11.99
CA LEU A 254 -13.00 -7.53 11.63
C LEU A 254 -12.84 -7.25 10.13
N ALA A 255 -13.61 -7.91 9.26
CA ALA A 255 -13.59 -7.72 7.82
C ALA A 255 -14.54 -6.62 7.30
N LEU A 256 -15.44 -6.11 8.15
CA LEU A 256 -16.42 -5.07 7.82
C LEU A 256 -16.13 -3.76 8.56
N PRO A 257 -16.77 -2.64 8.18
CA PRO A 257 -16.75 -1.41 8.98
C PRO A 257 -17.29 -1.65 10.40
N ASP A 258 -16.72 -0.96 11.39
CA ASP A 258 -17.07 -1.05 12.81
C ASP A 258 -18.33 -0.23 13.15
N THR A 259 -19.47 -0.54 12.52
CA THR A 259 -20.70 0.24 12.69
C THR A 259 -21.38 -0.11 14.01
N VAL A 260 -21.30 0.79 14.99
CA VAL A 260 -21.89 0.62 16.33
C VAL A 260 -23.34 1.12 16.38
N ALA A 261 -23.69 2.11 15.57
CA ALA A 261 -25.03 2.64 15.46
C ALA A 261 -25.32 3.11 14.03
N THR A 262 -26.58 3.06 13.60
CA THR A 262 -27.03 3.63 12.33
C THR A 262 -27.86 4.87 12.58
N LEU A 263 -27.54 5.95 11.87
CA LEU A 263 -28.26 7.21 11.92
C LEU A 263 -29.45 7.15 10.94
N PRO A 264 -30.57 7.84 11.24
CA PRO A 264 -31.73 7.92 10.34
C PRO A 264 -31.48 8.83 9.12
N PHE A 265 -30.29 9.41 9.00
CA PHE A 265 -29.87 10.25 7.87
C PHE A 265 -28.40 9.96 7.53
N ALA A 266 -28.05 10.11 6.25
CA ALA A 266 -26.68 9.94 5.78
C ALA A 266 -25.87 11.22 5.98
N ILE A 267 -24.70 11.10 6.61
CA ILE A 267 -23.72 12.20 6.69
C ILE A 267 -22.86 12.15 5.41
N PRO A 268 -22.65 13.27 4.69
CA PRO A 268 -21.77 13.29 3.53
C PRO A 268 -20.39 12.70 3.84
N PHE A 269 -19.89 11.82 2.95
CA PHE A 269 -18.62 11.08 3.06
C PHE A 269 -18.52 9.99 4.15
N LEU A 270 -19.34 10.05 5.21
CA LEU A 270 -19.33 9.08 6.31
C LEU A 270 -20.42 8.01 6.16
N GLY A 271 -21.53 8.34 5.49
CA GLY A 271 -22.66 7.43 5.35
C GLY A 271 -23.57 7.47 6.58
N GLU A 272 -24.33 6.39 6.78
CA GLU A 272 -25.34 6.28 7.85
C GLU A 272 -24.78 5.62 9.11
N GLY A 273 -23.69 4.85 9.00
CA GLY A 273 -23.11 4.12 10.12
C GLY A 273 -22.14 4.95 10.95
N VAL A 274 -22.23 4.87 12.28
CA VAL A 274 -21.30 5.46 13.24
C VAL A 274 -20.19 4.46 13.53
N ASN A 275 -19.01 4.72 12.96
CA ASN A 275 -17.84 3.85 13.14
C ASN A 275 -16.90 4.36 14.24
N LEU A 276 -16.82 3.64 15.37
CA LEU A 276 -16.08 4.09 16.57
C LEU A 276 -14.56 3.93 16.42
N LEU A 277 -14.10 2.79 15.92
CA LEU A 277 -12.67 2.48 15.82
C LEU A 277 -11.87 3.45 14.92
N PRO A 278 -12.38 3.91 13.75
CA PRO A 278 -11.73 4.97 12.98
C PRO A 278 -11.62 6.31 13.73
N ILE A 279 -12.58 6.63 14.62
CA ILE A 279 -12.53 7.84 15.45
C ILE A 279 -11.39 7.71 16.46
N VAL A 280 -11.31 6.58 17.17
CA VAL A 280 -10.21 6.27 18.10
C VAL A 280 -8.86 6.29 17.38
N MET A 281 -8.81 5.73 16.17
CA MET A 281 -7.64 5.79 15.30
C MET A 281 -7.22 7.24 15.01
N ALA A 282 -8.15 8.11 14.62
CA ALA A 282 -7.86 9.51 14.32
C ALA A 282 -7.36 10.27 15.56
N VAL A 283 -8.00 10.08 16.71
CA VAL A 283 -7.58 10.67 17.99
C VAL A 283 -6.16 10.23 18.34
N THR A 284 -5.88 8.92 18.27
CA THR A 284 -4.54 8.40 18.55
C THR A 284 -3.48 8.90 17.55
N MET A 285 -3.82 9.08 16.26
CA MET A 285 -2.92 9.70 15.28
C MET A 285 -2.58 11.15 15.66
N VAL A 286 -3.59 11.94 16.06
CA VAL A 286 -3.37 13.34 16.47
C VAL A 286 -2.50 13.42 17.72
N LEU A 287 -2.75 12.57 18.72
CA LEU A 287 -1.93 12.49 19.94
C LEU A 287 -0.48 12.07 19.62
N GLN A 288 -0.30 11.05 18.79
CA GLN A 288 1.01 10.59 18.33
C GLN A 288 1.76 11.70 17.58
N MET A 289 1.06 12.46 16.73
CA MET A 289 1.65 13.57 16.00
C MET A 289 2.02 14.73 16.92
N ALA A 290 1.20 15.05 17.92
CA ALA A 290 1.50 16.08 18.92
C ALA A 290 2.77 15.77 19.72
N LEU A 291 3.04 14.48 19.96
CA LEU A 291 4.26 14.03 20.63
C LEU A 291 5.49 14.00 19.72
N THR A 292 5.32 13.93 18.40
CA THR A 292 6.43 13.84 17.45
C THR A 292 7.15 15.20 17.31
N PRO A 293 8.49 15.25 17.21
CA PRO A 293 9.22 16.51 17.11
C PRO A 293 8.81 17.22 15.81
N LYS A 294 8.46 18.50 15.92
CA LYS A 294 8.00 19.31 14.79
C LYS A 294 9.19 19.64 13.90
N THR A 295 9.30 18.97 12.76
CA THR A 295 10.35 19.20 11.74
C THR A 295 9.75 19.62 10.41
N GLY A 296 10.54 20.35 9.60
CA GLY A 296 10.15 20.75 8.24
C GLY A 296 9.42 22.08 8.13
N ASP A 297 9.12 22.45 6.89
CA ASP A 297 8.54 23.74 6.55
C ASP A 297 7.06 23.85 6.91
N LYS A 298 6.55 25.09 6.98
CA LYS A 298 5.14 25.39 7.26
C LYS A 298 4.20 24.55 6.37
N MET A 299 4.54 24.38 5.09
CA MET A 299 3.79 23.56 4.14
C MET A 299 3.83 22.06 4.48
N GLN A 300 5.02 21.51 4.74
CA GLN A 300 5.19 20.10 5.09
C GLN A 300 4.44 19.75 6.38
N ARG A 301 4.47 20.64 7.37
CA ARG A 301 3.74 20.48 8.62
C ARG A 301 2.22 20.50 8.43
N ARG A 302 1.72 21.39 7.57
CA ARG A 302 0.28 21.42 7.21
C ARG A 302 -0.14 20.12 6.54
N LEU A 303 0.67 19.60 5.62
CA LEU A 303 0.40 18.30 4.99
C LEU A 303 0.31 17.18 6.03
N PHE A 304 1.26 17.11 6.97
CA PHE A 304 1.19 16.11 8.04
C PHE A 304 -0.04 16.26 8.94
N MET A 305 -0.49 17.49 9.21
CA MET A 305 -1.70 17.73 10.00
C MET A 305 -2.98 17.30 9.29
N MET A 306 -2.98 17.29 7.95
CA MET A 306 -4.11 16.80 7.15
C MET A 306 -4.14 15.28 7.03
N MET A 307 -3.01 14.59 7.21
CA MET A 307 -2.92 13.13 7.05
C MET A 307 -3.91 12.36 7.95
N PRO A 308 -4.07 12.66 9.25
CA PRO A 308 -5.08 11.99 10.09
C PRO A 308 -6.51 12.16 9.56
N VAL A 309 -6.84 13.34 9.03
CA VAL A 309 -8.17 13.63 8.47
C VAL A 309 -8.40 12.80 7.21
N ILE A 310 -7.43 12.76 6.30
CA ILE A 310 -7.51 11.96 5.06
C ILE A 310 -7.66 10.47 5.41
N PHE A 311 -6.84 9.97 6.34
CA PHE A 311 -6.88 8.57 6.77
C PHE A 311 -8.16 8.23 7.52
N PHE A 312 -8.73 9.17 8.28
CA PHE A 312 -10.02 8.99 8.94
C PHE A 312 -11.13 8.68 7.93
N PHE A 313 -11.33 9.55 6.93
CA PHE A 313 -12.35 9.34 5.91
C PHE A 313 -12.08 8.08 5.05
N PHE A 314 -10.80 7.79 4.78
CA PHE A 314 -10.41 6.57 4.06
C PHE A 314 -10.75 5.29 4.83
N CYS A 315 -10.42 5.24 6.13
CA CYS A 315 -10.66 4.06 6.96
C CYS A 315 -12.10 3.96 7.49
N TYR A 316 -12.88 5.05 7.44
CA TYR A 316 -14.23 5.08 8.02
C TYR A 316 -15.13 3.98 7.44
N ASN A 317 -15.14 3.85 6.11
CA ASN A 317 -15.95 2.86 5.39
C ASN A 317 -15.16 1.59 5.04
N PHE A 318 -14.03 1.37 5.71
CA PHE A 318 -13.14 0.25 5.41
C PHE A 318 -13.19 -0.82 6.51
N ALA A 319 -12.59 -1.98 6.26
CA ALA A 319 -12.51 -3.07 7.23
C ALA A 319 -11.89 -2.59 8.56
N SER A 320 -12.57 -2.87 9.67
CA SER A 320 -12.21 -2.47 11.03
C SER A 320 -10.83 -2.98 11.45
N ALA A 321 -10.40 -4.15 10.96
CA ALA A 321 -9.04 -4.66 11.15
C ALA A 321 -7.93 -3.67 10.75
N LEU A 322 -8.16 -2.84 9.72
CA LEU A 322 -7.20 -1.83 9.30
C LEU A 322 -7.11 -0.67 10.31
N ALA A 323 -8.26 -0.23 10.83
CA ALA A 323 -8.32 0.80 11.87
C ALA A 323 -7.76 0.29 13.21
N LEU A 324 -7.97 -0.99 13.53
CA LEU A 324 -7.38 -1.66 14.72
C LEU A 324 -5.85 -1.64 14.65
N TYR A 325 -5.30 -2.03 13.49
CA TYR A 325 -3.87 -1.98 13.23
C TYR A 325 -3.29 -0.58 13.43
N TRP A 326 -3.91 0.44 12.84
CA TRP A 326 -3.44 1.82 12.96
C TRP A 326 -3.51 2.31 14.41
N THR A 327 -4.62 2.06 15.09
CA THR A 327 -4.82 2.44 16.50
C THR A 327 -3.73 1.83 17.38
N THR A 328 -3.51 0.52 17.26
CA THR A 328 -2.46 -0.20 18.00
C THR A 328 -1.07 0.36 17.69
N SER A 329 -0.81 0.59 16.40
CA SER A 329 0.43 1.17 15.91
C SER A 329 0.70 2.56 16.50
N ASN A 330 -0.32 3.42 16.56
CA ASN A 330 -0.21 4.77 17.11
C ASN A 330 0.03 4.73 18.62
N ILE A 331 -0.71 3.89 19.35
CA ILE A 331 -0.51 3.68 20.79
C ILE A 331 0.92 3.22 21.07
N PHE A 332 1.41 2.24 20.31
CA PHE A 332 2.80 1.80 20.43
C PHE A 332 3.79 2.93 20.17
N ALA A 333 3.57 3.73 19.12
CA ALA A 333 4.43 4.87 18.79
C ALA A 333 4.38 5.96 19.87
N ILE A 334 3.21 6.21 20.50
CA ILE A 334 3.07 7.11 21.66
C ILE A 334 3.92 6.59 22.81
N VAL A 335 3.77 5.32 23.19
CA VAL A 335 4.56 4.68 24.27
C VAL A 335 6.04 4.76 23.97
N GLN A 336 6.46 4.42 22.76
CA GLN A 336 7.85 4.54 22.30
C GLN A 336 8.36 5.98 22.41
N MET A 337 7.56 6.97 22.02
CA MET A 337 7.94 8.37 22.07
C MET A 337 8.10 8.86 23.52
N LEU A 338 7.22 8.44 24.43
CA LEU A 338 7.31 8.74 25.86
C LEU A 338 8.59 8.16 26.47
N ILE A 339 8.96 6.92 26.10
CA ILE A 339 10.22 6.29 26.53
C ILE A 339 11.42 7.03 25.94
N THR A 340 11.38 7.35 24.65
CA THR A 340 12.50 8.01 23.93
C THR A 340 12.74 9.44 24.40
N ARG A 341 11.70 10.13 24.90
CA ARG A 341 11.81 11.48 25.46
C ARG A 341 12.60 11.52 26.78
N ARG A 342 12.64 10.42 27.53
CA ARG A 342 13.45 10.32 28.77
C ARG A 342 14.95 10.20 28.50
N LEU A 343 15.36 9.92 27.26
CA LEU A 343 16.77 9.86 26.88
C LEU A 343 17.33 11.28 26.67
N PRO A 344 18.61 11.52 27.04
CA PRO A 344 19.24 12.82 26.89
C PRO A 344 19.20 13.27 25.43
N ASP A 345 18.91 14.55 25.25
CA ASP A 345 18.83 15.10 23.92
C ASP A 345 20.19 15.07 23.22
N PRO A 346 20.23 14.68 21.94
CA PRO A 346 21.49 14.69 21.21
C PRO A 346 22.06 16.11 21.16
N GLU A 347 23.33 16.23 21.52
CA GLU A 347 24.08 17.49 21.39
C GLU A 347 24.28 17.84 19.91
N LEU A 348 24.14 19.12 19.59
CA LEU A 348 24.52 19.68 18.30
C LEU A 348 26.02 19.96 18.33
N LYS A 349 26.83 18.96 17.96
CA LYS A 349 28.26 19.20 17.74
C LYS A 349 28.50 19.43 16.26
N LYS A 350 28.98 20.63 15.91
CA LYS A 350 29.48 20.92 14.56
C LYS A 350 30.64 19.96 14.30
N LYS A 351 30.50 19.07 13.31
CA LYS A 351 31.61 18.21 12.89
C LYS A 351 32.63 19.10 12.18
N ARG A 352 33.68 19.50 12.89
CA ARG A 352 34.91 20.03 12.26
C ARG A 352 35.56 18.89 11.48
N GLY A 353 35.43 18.92 10.16
CA GLY A 353 36.05 17.96 9.25
C GLY A 353 35.07 17.50 8.17
N ALA A 354 35.48 17.64 6.90
CA ALA A 354 34.70 17.29 5.73
C ALA A 354 34.18 15.84 5.80
N ALA A 355 32.93 15.66 6.22
CA ALA A 355 32.26 14.37 6.14
C ALA A 355 32.25 13.91 4.67
N LYS A 356 32.74 12.68 4.40
CA LYS A 356 32.73 12.07 3.06
C LYS A 356 31.36 12.28 2.40
N LYS A 357 31.35 12.85 1.19
CA LYS A 357 30.12 13.14 0.42
C LYS A 357 29.28 11.86 0.30
N GLY A 358 28.04 11.90 0.79
CA GLY A 358 27.10 10.79 0.70
C GLY A 358 26.65 10.53 -0.75
N PHE A 359 26.19 9.31 -1.04
CA PHE A 359 25.75 8.90 -2.38
C PHE A 359 24.72 9.87 -3.00
N PHE A 360 23.71 10.27 -2.23
CA PHE A 360 22.66 11.19 -2.68
C PHE A 360 23.20 12.60 -2.99
N GLN A 361 24.23 13.05 -2.26
CA GLN A 361 24.88 14.35 -2.51
C GLN A 361 25.69 14.33 -3.80
N LYS A 362 26.38 13.21 -4.12
CA LYS A 362 27.07 13.06 -5.41
C LYS A 362 26.10 13.08 -6.60
N LEU A 363 24.91 12.49 -6.42
CA LEU A 363 23.83 12.55 -7.42
C LEU A 363 23.32 13.98 -7.62
N GLN A 364 23.15 14.73 -6.53
CA GLN A 364 22.65 16.10 -6.59
C GLN A 364 23.67 17.06 -7.22
N GLU A 365 24.96 16.95 -6.86
CA GLU A 365 26.04 17.72 -7.49
C GLU A 365 26.13 17.42 -9.00
N ARG A 366 26.04 16.14 -9.40
CA ARG A 366 25.98 15.76 -10.83
C ARG A 366 24.76 16.32 -11.55
N ALA A 367 23.60 16.37 -10.89
CA ALA A 367 22.39 16.95 -11.46
C ALA A 367 22.51 18.48 -11.64
N GLU A 368 23.10 19.18 -10.66
CA GLU A 368 23.38 20.62 -10.75
C GLU A 368 24.43 20.93 -11.82
N GLU A 369 25.51 20.15 -11.90
CA GLU A 369 26.51 20.25 -12.97
C GLU A 369 25.85 20.01 -14.33
N ALA A 370 25.07 18.95 -14.49
CA ALA A 370 24.34 18.68 -15.73
C ALA A 370 23.41 19.85 -16.11
N GLN A 371 22.69 20.44 -15.16
CA GLN A 371 21.85 21.61 -15.42
C GLN A 371 22.67 22.85 -15.81
N LYS A 372 23.82 23.10 -15.17
CA LYS A 372 24.71 24.22 -15.52
C LYS A 372 25.31 24.03 -16.91
N THR A 373 25.78 22.82 -17.24
CA THR A 373 26.31 22.50 -18.57
C THR A 373 25.22 22.62 -19.64
N GLN A 374 24.00 22.19 -19.33
CA GLN A 374 22.85 22.33 -20.24
C GLN A 374 22.45 23.79 -20.44
N LYS A 375 22.46 24.62 -19.39
CA LYS A 375 22.24 26.08 -19.50
C LYS A 375 23.36 26.78 -20.27
N ALA A 376 24.62 26.40 -20.06
CA ALA A 376 25.77 26.95 -20.77
C ALA A 376 25.79 26.56 -22.26
N MET A 377 25.36 25.33 -22.59
CA MET A 377 25.13 24.91 -23.98
C MET A 377 23.98 25.69 -24.62
N ARG A 378 22.87 25.90 -23.90
CA ARG A 378 21.76 26.74 -24.37
C ARG A 378 22.16 28.21 -24.58
N SER A 379 22.97 28.79 -23.69
CA SER A 379 23.44 30.17 -23.85
C SER A 379 24.45 30.30 -25.00
N ARG A 380 25.29 29.28 -25.24
CA ARG A 380 26.15 29.21 -26.43
C ARG A 380 25.35 29.05 -27.73
N GLN A 381 24.27 28.27 -27.74
CA GLN A 381 23.37 28.17 -28.90
C GLN A 381 22.60 29.47 -29.16
N MET A 382 22.21 30.23 -28.13
CA MET A 382 21.56 31.54 -28.29
C MET A 382 22.55 32.69 -28.57
N GLY A 383 23.85 32.51 -28.34
CA GLY A 383 24.89 33.48 -28.69
C GLY A 383 25.21 33.57 -30.20
N GLY A 384 24.58 32.73 -31.03
CA GLY A 384 24.78 32.72 -32.50
C GLY A 384 23.70 33.44 -33.31
N GLN A 385 22.58 33.87 -32.72
CA GLN A 385 21.57 34.66 -33.41
C GLN A 385 20.96 35.68 -32.44
N GLY A 386 21.38 36.95 -32.58
CA GLY A 386 20.65 38.06 -31.97
C GLY A 386 19.18 38.07 -32.41
N PRO A 387 18.27 38.68 -31.63
CA PRO A 387 16.86 38.71 -31.97
C PRO A 387 16.68 39.39 -33.33
N LYS A 388 16.27 38.63 -34.36
CA LYS A 388 15.81 39.21 -35.63
C LYS A 388 14.61 40.10 -35.30
N LYS A 389 14.80 41.42 -35.43
CA LYS A 389 13.72 42.41 -35.37
C LYS A 389 12.56 41.93 -36.25
N PRO A 390 11.30 41.92 -35.76
CA PRO A 390 10.17 41.63 -36.61
C PRO A 390 10.11 42.68 -37.72
N LYS A 391 10.12 42.24 -38.98
CA LYS A 391 9.91 43.10 -40.16
C LYS A 391 8.56 43.81 -39.98
N LYS A 392 8.56 45.15 -39.91
CA LYS A 392 7.35 45.97 -40.02
C LYS A 392 6.64 45.60 -41.33
N ARG A 393 5.44 45.02 -41.25
CA ARG A 393 4.52 44.94 -42.39
C ARG A 393 4.07 46.37 -42.70
N GLY A 394 4.26 46.80 -43.95
CA GLY A 394 3.78 48.09 -44.45
C GLY A 394 2.25 48.18 -44.41
N PRO A 395 1.69 49.40 -44.47
CA PRO A 395 0.27 49.64 -44.28
C PRO A 395 -0.56 48.99 -45.39
N ARG A 396 -1.65 48.32 -44.98
CA ARG A 396 -2.73 47.86 -45.84
C ARG A 396 -3.38 49.07 -46.50
N THR A 397 -3.27 49.18 -47.82
CA THR A 397 -4.21 49.95 -48.65
C THR A 397 -5.37 49.04 -49.03
N GLY A 398 -6.58 49.55 -48.86
CA GLY A 398 -7.85 48.83 -49.03
C GLY A 398 -8.19 48.46 -50.47
N GLY A 399 -9.22 47.61 -50.55
CA GLY A 399 -9.90 47.08 -51.72
C GLY A 399 -10.88 46.03 -51.21
#